data_AF-A0A2T5IPS9-F1
#
_entry.id   AF-A0A2T5IPS9-F1
#
_cell.length_a   1.000
_cell.length_b   1.000
_cell.length_c   1.000
_cell.angle_alpha   90.00
_cell.angle_beta   90.00
_cell.angle_gamma   90.00
#
_symmetry.space_group_name_H-M   'P 1'
#
loop_
_entity.id
_entity.type
_entity.pdbx_description
1 polymer ?
#
loop_
_entity_poly.entity_id
_entity_poly.type
_entity_poly.pdbx_seq_one_letter_code
_entity_poly.pdbx_strand_id
1 'polypeptide(L)'
;MQNEHTSQFDNTSDNDNRLKTLEAEVREAIASGTHIRETVHRLTLEAMNAKHIDLESLQRIITAVMDGVHDGAAHQLQHATNQAHAAKSQITEAVAGLDSALAGFAEASKLAVQEVTSQARKFSDTELQRTRSDLESLESLFLDTLHRTGTAAQGVIAEILLDLSQHAKNNGTTVGSQLKETLAIFAQQIAAVGQSQLETGATLAQKTAEFVGKITQGVLSGIKDKSK
;
A
#
# COMPACT_ATOMS: atom_id res chain seq x y z
N MET A 1 10.29 -29.60 -24.67
CA MET A 1 9.23 -28.81 -24.05
C MET A 1 9.09 -29.27 -22.61
N GLN A 2 9.84 -28.67 -21.69
CA GLN A 2 9.60 -28.79 -20.25
C GLN A 2 10.58 -27.86 -19.54
N ASN A 3 10.04 -26.83 -18.89
CA ASN A 3 10.49 -26.22 -17.64
C ASN A 3 9.90 -24.80 -17.53
N GLU A 4 8.60 -24.69 -17.29
CA GLU A 4 7.94 -23.43 -16.91
C GLU A 4 6.96 -23.61 -15.71
N HIS A 5 7.03 -24.73 -14.98
CA HIS A 5 6.07 -25.03 -13.89
C HIS A 5 6.66 -24.99 -12.47
N THR A 6 7.94 -24.68 -12.30
CA THR A 6 8.61 -24.75 -10.98
C THR A 6 8.66 -23.43 -10.21
N SER A 7 8.48 -22.28 -10.87
CA SER A 7 8.71 -20.96 -10.24
C SER A 7 7.55 -20.44 -9.36
N GLN A 8 6.34 -20.99 -9.51
CA GLN A 8 5.16 -20.48 -8.78
C GLN A 8 4.98 -21.14 -7.40
N PHE A 9 5.42 -22.39 -7.22
CA PHE A 9 5.33 -23.10 -5.94
C PHE A 9 6.42 -22.69 -4.93
N ASP A 10 7.59 -22.30 -5.44
CA ASP A 10 8.75 -21.89 -4.62
C ASP A 10 8.50 -20.50 -3.98
N ASN A 11 7.86 -19.60 -4.72
CA ASN A 11 7.61 -18.23 -4.31
C ASN A 11 6.52 -18.11 -3.23
N THR A 12 5.46 -18.93 -3.30
CA THR A 12 4.41 -18.97 -2.27
C THR A 12 4.94 -19.49 -0.95
N SER A 13 5.77 -20.54 -0.99
CA SER A 13 6.34 -21.18 0.20
C SER A 13 7.31 -20.23 0.93
N ASP A 14 8.10 -19.46 0.20
CA ASP A 14 9.01 -18.46 0.79
C ASP A 14 8.23 -17.31 1.45
N ASN A 15 7.18 -16.79 0.80
CA ASN A 15 6.32 -15.75 1.38
C ASN A 15 5.59 -16.22 2.65
N ASP A 16 5.07 -17.46 2.65
CA ASP A 16 4.44 -18.05 3.84
C ASP A 16 5.43 -18.17 5.00
N ASN A 17 6.67 -18.57 4.72
CA ASN A 17 7.72 -18.66 5.74
C ASN A 17 8.10 -17.28 6.29
N ARG A 18 8.17 -16.25 5.43
CA ARG A 18 8.43 -14.87 5.85
C ARG A 18 7.32 -14.32 6.75
N LEU A 19 6.06 -14.59 6.42
CA LEU A 19 4.92 -14.17 7.25
C LEU A 19 4.91 -14.86 8.62
N LYS A 20 5.19 -16.16 8.67
CA LYS A 20 5.35 -16.90 9.94
C LYS A 20 6.52 -16.38 10.76
N THR A 21 7.61 -15.99 10.11
CA THR A 21 8.77 -15.39 10.78
C THR A 21 8.39 -14.04 11.39
N LEU A 22 7.70 -13.19 10.62
CA LEU A 22 7.19 -11.90 11.10
C LEU A 22 6.27 -12.05 12.31
N GLU A 23 5.30 -12.97 12.24
CA GLU A 23 4.40 -13.27 13.35
C GLU A 23 5.17 -13.68 14.62
N ALA A 24 6.16 -14.58 14.47
CA ALA A 24 6.98 -15.05 15.58
C ALA A 24 7.87 -13.94 16.18
N GLU A 25 8.46 -13.08 15.35
CA GLU A 25 9.29 -11.96 15.79
C GLU A 25 8.46 -10.88 16.51
N VAL A 26 7.25 -10.60 16.02
CA VAL A 26 6.32 -9.69 16.69
C VAL A 26 5.90 -10.27 18.04
N ARG A 27 5.54 -11.56 18.09
CA ARG A 27 5.21 -12.26 19.34
C ARG A 27 6.34 -12.14 20.38
N GLU A 28 7.59 -12.34 19.94
CA GLU A 28 8.76 -12.20 20.81
C GLU A 28 8.96 -10.75 21.27
N ALA A 29 8.76 -9.77 20.38
CA ALA A 29 8.85 -8.35 20.75
C ALA A 29 7.86 -8.01 21.88
N ILE A 30 6.63 -8.50 21.81
CA ILE A 30 5.63 -8.34 22.87
C ILE A 30 6.10 -8.99 24.17
N ALA A 31 6.54 -10.25 24.10
CA ALA A 31 7.01 -11.00 25.27
C ALA A 31 8.21 -10.32 25.96
N SER A 32 9.11 -9.70 25.18
CA SER A 32 10.27 -8.97 25.71
C SER A 32 9.88 -7.72 26.52
N GLY A 33 8.73 -7.11 26.22
CA GLY A 33 8.24 -5.92 26.93
C GLY A 33 8.98 -4.61 26.64
N THR A 34 10.02 -4.61 25.80
CA THR A 34 10.90 -3.44 25.58
C THR A 34 10.83 -2.93 24.14
N HIS A 35 10.71 -1.60 23.96
CA HIS A 35 10.71 -0.94 22.64
C HIS A 35 9.75 -1.59 21.63
N ILE A 36 8.57 -1.98 22.11
CA ILE A 36 7.60 -2.76 21.33
C ILE A 36 7.18 -1.99 20.08
N ARG A 37 6.83 -0.72 20.24
CA ARG A 37 6.38 0.13 19.14
C ARG A 37 7.43 0.22 18.04
N GLU A 38 8.67 0.53 18.40
CA GLU A 38 9.78 0.66 17.47
C GLU A 38 10.10 -0.66 16.78
N THR A 39 10.06 -1.76 17.53
CA THR A 39 10.34 -3.10 17.01
C THR A 39 9.27 -3.55 16.03
N VAL A 40 7.99 -3.45 16.39
CA VAL A 40 6.86 -3.80 15.50
C VAL A 40 6.84 -2.91 14.27
N HIS A 41 7.11 -1.61 14.43
CA HIS A 41 7.23 -0.68 13.32
C HIS A 41 8.29 -1.13 12.32
N ARG A 42 9.51 -1.42 12.80
CA ARG A 42 10.63 -1.85 11.96
C ARG A 42 10.34 -3.18 11.27
N LEU A 43 9.86 -4.18 12.00
CA LEU A 43 9.53 -5.51 11.45
C LEU A 43 8.47 -5.41 10.35
N THR A 44 7.45 -4.56 10.54
CA THR A 44 6.40 -4.33 9.54
C THR A 44 6.96 -3.66 8.28
N LEU A 45 7.81 -2.64 8.43
CA LEU A 45 8.48 -1.99 7.30
C LEU A 45 9.39 -2.97 6.53
N GLU A 46 10.16 -3.79 7.23
CA GLU A 46 11.00 -4.83 6.63
C GLU A 46 10.18 -5.84 5.83
N ALA A 47 9.02 -6.25 6.35
CA ALA A 47 8.08 -7.12 5.64
C ALA A 47 7.52 -6.47 4.36
N MET A 48 7.25 -5.17 4.38
CA MET A 48 6.77 -4.39 3.23
C MET A 48 7.87 -4.03 2.22
N ASN A 49 9.15 -4.28 2.50
CA ASN A 49 10.24 -3.95 1.56
C ASN A 49 10.42 -4.97 0.41
N ALA A 50 9.41 -5.80 0.14
CA ALA A 50 9.45 -6.76 -0.97
C ALA A 50 9.26 -6.06 -2.33
N LYS A 51 9.78 -6.67 -3.40
CA LYS A 51 9.94 -6.01 -4.71
C LYS A 51 8.63 -5.53 -5.37
N HIS A 52 7.47 -6.00 -4.93
CA HIS A 52 6.15 -5.47 -5.27
C HIS A 52 5.22 -5.75 -4.09
N ILE A 53 4.64 -4.72 -3.51
CA ILE A 53 3.62 -4.85 -2.46
C ILE A 53 2.27 -4.48 -3.09
N ASP A 54 1.38 -5.45 -3.12
CA ASP A 54 -0.03 -5.26 -3.48
C ASP A 54 -0.93 -5.33 -2.23
N LEU A 55 -2.21 -5.08 -2.44
CA LEU A 55 -3.21 -5.05 -1.38
C LEU A 55 -3.33 -6.39 -0.62
N GLU A 56 -3.21 -7.52 -1.34
CA GLU A 56 -3.26 -8.85 -0.73
C GLU A 56 -2.05 -9.07 0.18
N SER A 57 -0.85 -8.72 -0.29
CA SER A 57 0.38 -8.80 0.50
C SER A 57 0.30 -7.95 1.77
N LEU A 58 -0.24 -6.72 1.67
CA LEU A 58 -0.47 -5.85 2.83
C LEU A 58 -1.42 -6.47 3.84
N GLN A 59 -2.55 -7.02 3.38
CA GLN A 59 -3.51 -7.68 4.26
C GLN A 59 -2.87 -8.85 5.03
N ARG A 60 -2.03 -9.64 4.35
CA ARG A 60 -1.33 -10.78 4.95
C ARG A 60 -0.27 -10.33 5.97
N ILE A 61 0.48 -9.26 5.68
CA ILE A 61 1.44 -8.67 6.61
C ILE A 61 0.72 -8.14 7.86
N ILE A 62 -0.32 -7.33 7.69
CA ILE A 62 -1.12 -6.77 8.80
C ILE A 62 -1.70 -7.90 9.66
N THR A 63 -2.21 -8.97 9.02
CA THR A 63 -2.72 -10.15 9.74
C THR A 63 -1.62 -10.83 10.55
N ALA A 64 -0.46 -11.13 9.95
CA ALA A 64 0.65 -11.78 10.65
C ALA A 64 1.16 -10.94 11.85
N VAL A 65 1.23 -9.62 11.71
CA VAL A 65 1.58 -8.73 12.83
C VAL A 65 0.52 -8.81 13.93
N MET A 66 -0.77 -8.70 13.59
CA MET A 66 -1.85 -8.74 14.58
C MET A 66 -1.98 -10.10 15.28
N ASP A 67 -1.72 -11.20 14.57
CA ASP A 67 -1.68 -12.55 15.13
C ASP A 67 -0.49 -12.68 16.10
N GLY A 68 0.69 -12.16 15.74
CA GLY A 68 1.84 -12.08 16.64
C GLY A 68 1.57 -11.24 17.90
N VAL A 69 0.85 -10.12 17.76
CA VAL A 69 0.42 -9.29 18.90
C VAL A 69 -0.50 -10.05 19.84
N HIS A 70 -1.52 -10.72 19.27
CA HIS A 70 -2.45 -11.55 20.02
C HIS A 70 -1.71 -12.64 20.79
N ASP A 71 -0.88 -13.42 20.10
CA ASP A 71 -0.19 -14.57 20.67
C ASP A 71 0.83 -14.16 21.73
N GLY A 72 1.55 -13.05 21.50
CA GLY A 72 2.53 -12.51 22.46
C GLY A 72 1.87 -12.05 23.75
N ALA A 73 0.74 -11.35 23.64
CA ALA A 73 -0.03 -10.92 24.80
C ALA A 73 -0.66 -12.11 25.54
N ALA A 74 -1.16 -13.11 24.81
CA ALA A 74 -1.74 -14.32 25.39
C ALA A 74 -0.69 -15.11 26.20
N HIS A 75 0.51 -15.28 25.64
CA HIS A 75 1.62 -15.93 26.32
C HIS A 75 1.98 -15.19 27.62
N GLN A 76 2.10 -13.86 27.58
CA GLN A 76 2.44 -13.06 28.77
C GLN A 76 1.41 -13.20 29.90
N LEU A 77 0.12 -13.22 29.56
CA LEU A 77 -0.97 -13.36 30.54
C LEU A 77 -1.02 -14.74 31.21
N GLN A 78 -0.58 -15.79 30.51
CA GLN A 78 -0.52 -17.15 31.08
C GLN A 78 0.58 -17.29 32.14
N HIS A 79 1.67 -16.53 32.01
CA HIS A 79 2.87 -16.71 32.85
C HIS A 79 2.95 -15.74 34.04
N ALA A 80 2.11 -14.72 34.14
CA ALA A 80 2.19 -13.74 35.21
C ALA A 80 0.83 -13.31 35.79
N THR A 81 0.61 -13.61 37.07
CA THR A 81 -0.57 -13.15 37.81
C THR A 81 -0.51 -11.61 37.98
N ASN A 82 -1.55 -10.90 37.56
CA ASN A 82 -1.74 -9.43 37.66
C ASN A 82 -1.03 -8.54 36.60
N GLN A 83 -0.98 -8.97 35.34
CA GLN A 83 -0.37 -8.17 34.25
C GLN A 83 -1.34 -7.58 33.21
N ALA A 84 -2.64 -7.44 33.52
CA ALA A 84 -3.61 -6.82 32.61
C ALA A 84 -3.20 -5.41 32.12
N HIS A 85 -2.58 -4.61 33.00
CA HIS A 85 -2.04 -3.29 32.63
C HIS A 85 -0.82 -3.38 31.70
N ALA A 86 0.07 -4.37 31.93
CA ALA A 86 1.21 -4.60 31.05
C ALA A 86 0.74 -5.07 29.67
N ALA A 87 -0.16 -6.05 29.61
CA ALA A 87 -0.77 -6.53 28.36
C ALA A 87 -1.45 -5.38 27.60
N LYS A 88 -2.19 -4.50 28.29
CA LYS A 88 -2.76 -3.29 27.68
C LYS A 88 -1.69 -2.41 27.06
N SER A 89 -0.66 -2.05 27.83
CA SER A 89 0.43 -1.21 27.33
C SER A 89 1.13 -1.85 26.12
N GLN A 90 1.47 -3.14 26.20
CA GLN A 90 2.19 -3.86 25.16
C GLN A 90 1.36 -3.95 23.86
N ILE A 91 0.07 -4.29 23.95
CA ILE A 91 -0.83 -4.32 22.79
C ILE A 91 -0.97 -2.92 22.19
N THR A 92 -1.18 -1.88 23.01
CA THR A 92 -1.30 -0.50 22.51
C THR A 92 -0.03 -0.05 21.80
N GLU A 93 1.15 -0.31 22.36
CA GLU A 93 2.43 0.02 21.72
C GLU A 93 2.62 -0.70 20.38
N ALA A 94 2.24 -1.98 20.32
CA ALA A 94 2.37 -2.78 19.11
C ALA A 94 1.44 -2.32 17.98
N VAL A 95 0.16 -2.08 18.30
CA VAL A 95 -0.82 -1.55 17.34
C VAL A 95 -0.40 -0.17 16.86
N ALA A 96 0.15 0.68 17.72
CA ALA A 96 0.71 1.97 17.33
C ALA A 96 1.95 1.83 16.41
N GLY A 97 2.79 0.83 16.65
CA GLY A 97 3.94 0.52 15.79
C GLY A 97 3.53 0.09 14.39
N LEU A 98 2.51 -0.78 14.30
CA LEU A 98 1.89 -1.20 13.04
C LEU A 98 1.26 0.01 12.30
N ASP A 99 0.43 0.80 12.97
CA ASP A 99 -0.18 2.03 12.41
C ASP A 99 0.90 2.98 11.85
N SER A 100 1.96 3.22 12.62
CA SER A 100 3.09 4.07 12.20
C SER A 100 3.85 3.50 10.99
N ALA A 101 3.99 2.18 10.88
CA ALA A 101 4.64 1.54 9.73
C ALA A 101 3.79 1.69 8.45
N LEU A 102 2.47 1.50 8.57
CA LEU A 102 1.56 1.71 7.44
C LEU A 102 1.51 3.18 7.00
N ALA A 103 1.61 4.12 7.95
CA ALA A 103 1.81 5.53 7.63
C ALA A 103 3.12 5.75 6.85
N GLY A 104 4.24 5.19 7.32
CA GLY A 104 5.52 5.26 6.61
C GLY A 104 5.47 4.67 5.20
N PHE A 105 4.70 3.59 4.98
CA PHE A 105 4.46 3.04 3.65
C PHE A 105 3.69 4.00 2.73
N ALA A 106 2.65 4.65 3.25
CA ALA A 106 1.91 5.67 2.50
C ALA A 106 2.81 6.88 2.14
N GLU A 107 3.64 7.33 3.09
CA GLU A 107 4.63 8.39 2.85
C GLU A 107 5.66 7.98 1.79
N ALA A 108 6.21 6.78 1.86
CA ALA A 108 7.14 6.27 0.85
C ALA A 108 6.50 6.21 -0.54
N SER A 109 5.22 5.82 -0.63
CA SER A 109 4.45 5.82 -1.87
C SER A 109 4.28 7.22 -2.45
N LYS A 110 3.98 8.21 -1.60
CA LYS A 110 3.94 9.64 -1.97
C LYS A 110 5.28 10.08 -2.56
N LEU A 111 6.38 9.82 -1.85
CA LEU A 111 7.73 10.24 -2.25
C LEU A 111 8.16 9.58 -3.56
N ALA A 112 7.84 8.29 -3.75
CA ALA A 112 8.15 7.57 -5.00
C ALA A 112 7.46 8.21 -6.21
N VAL A 113 6.19 8.62 -6.08
CA VAL A 113 5.49 9.36 -7.14
C VAL A 113 6.14 10.71 -7.41
N GLN A 114 6.50 11.46 -6.37
CA GLN A 114 7.16 12.76 -6.53
C GLN A 114 8.51 12.63 -7.25
N GLU A 115 9.34 11.66 -6.87
CA GLU A 115 10.67 11.44 -7.45
C GLU A 115 10.61 11.03 -8.93
N VAL A 116 9.67 10.16 -9.30
CA VAL A 116 9.50 9.74 -10.71
C VAL A 116 9.11 10.94 -11.58
N THR A 117 8.20 11.79 -11.07
CA THR A 117 7.76 12.98 -11.80
C THR A 117 8.89 14.02 -11.96
N SER A 118 9.76 14.18 -10.95
CA SER A 118 10.93 15.06 -11.06
C SER A 118 12.00 14.53 -12.02
N GLN A 119 12.11 13.22 -12.21
CA GLN A 119 13.05 12.61 -13.16
C GLN A 119 12.56 12.63 -14.63
N ALA A 120 11.45 13.32 -14.94
CA ALA A 120 10.78 13.28 -16.25
C ALA A 120 10.38 11.87 -16.73
N ARG A 121 10.38 10.89 -15.82
CA ARG A 121 9.81 9.55 -16.06
C ARG A 121 8.33 9.63 -15.74
N LYS A 122 7.49 8.93 -16.51
CA LYS A 122 6.05 8.90 -16.29
C LYS A 122 5.64 7.50 -15.87
N PHE A 123 4.94 7.39 -14.75
CA PHE A 123 4.10 6.22 -14.50
C PHE A 123 2.97 6.19 -15.54
N SER A 124 2.48 4.99 -15.85
CA SER A 124 1.24 4.89 -16.61
C SER A 124 0.04 5.32 -15.75
N ASP A 125 -1.00 5.89 -16.38
CA ASP A 125 -2.25 6.25 -15.68
C ASP A 125 -2.85 5.06 -14.91
N THR A 126 -2.71 3.86 -15.47
CA THR A 126 -3.18 2.61 -14.86
C THR A 126 -2.40 2.26 -13.59
N GLU A 127 -1.09 2.47 -13.56
CA GLU A 127 -0.28 2.22 -12.36
C GLU A 127 -0.60 3.21 -11.25
N LEU A 128 -0.69 4.51 -11.58
CA LEU A 128 -1.07 5.54 -10.60
C LEU A 128 -2.46 5.28 -10.00
N GLN A 129 -3.43 4.92 -10.84
CA GLN A 129 -4.79 4.63 -10.40
C GLN A 129 -4.86 3.36 -9.53
N ARG A 130 -4.07 2.33 -9.86
CA ARG A 130 -3.98 1.11 -9.05
C ARG A 130 -3.40 1.41 -7.67
N THR A 131 -2.23 2.04 -7.61
CA THR A 131 -1.58 2.37 -6.34
C THR A 131 -2.44 3.30 -5.49
N ARG A 132 -3.14 4.26 -6.09
CA ARG A 132 -4.13 5.09 -5.38
C ARG A 132 -5.23 4.23 -4.75
N SER A 133 -5.82 3.30 -5.51
CA SER A 133 -6.88 2.41 -5.02
C SER A 133 -6.41 1.52 -3.87
N ASP A 134 -5.16 1.04 -3.94
CA ASP A 134 -4.57 0.23 -2.88
C ASP A 134 -4.37 1.07 -1.61
N LEU A 135 -3.89 2.31 -1.74
CA LEU A 135 -3.74 3.25 -0.63
C LEU A 135 -5.08 3.66 0.00
N GLU A 136 -6.13 3.85 -0.80
CA GLU A 136 -7.49 4.13 -0.29
C GLU A 136 -8.03 3.00 0.59
N SER A 137 -7.57 1.78 0.37
CA SER A 137 -8.01 0.59 1.13
C SER A 137 -7.18 0.33 2.39
N LEU A 138 -6.03 1.00 2.55
CA LEU A 138 -5.02 0.67 3.56
C LEU A 138 -5.52 0.86 5.01
N GLU A 139 -6.18 1.98 5.31
CA GLU A 139 -6.72 2.23 6.66
C GLU A 139 -7.86 1.25 6.98
N SER A 140 -8.72 0.93 6.01
CA SER A 140 -9.79 -0.07 6.21
C SER A 140 -9.20 -1.43 6.53
N LEU A 141 -8.20 -1.89 5.77
CA LEU A 141 -7.53 -3.16 6.03
C LEU A 141 -6.95 -3.24 7.45
N PHE A 142 -6.31 -2.16 7.90
CA PHE A 142 -5.79 -2.08 9.26
C PHE A 142 -6.90 -2.18 10.31
N LEU A 143 -7.94 -1.34 10.20
CA LEU A 143 -9.03 -1.28 11.17
C LEU A 143 -9.87 -2.57 11.20
N ASP A 144 -10.10 -3.17 10.02
CA ASP A 144 -10.86 -4.41 9.88
C ASP A 144 -10.09 -5.59 10.47
N THR A 145 -8.77 -5.65 10.25
CA THR A 145 -7.92 -6.70 10.83
C THR A 145 -7.84 -6.54 12.34
N LEU A 146 -7.61 -5.32 12.84
CA LEU A 146 -7.62 -5.03 14.28
C LEU A 146 -8.94 -5.44 14.94
N HIS A 147 -10.07 -5.12 14.32
CA HIS A 147 -11.40 -5.51 14.80
C HIS A 147 -11.61 -7.03 14.78
N ARG A 148 -11.19 -7.69 13.69
CA ARG A 148 -11.28 -9.15 13.53
C ARG A 148 -10.47 -9.88 14.59
N THR A 149 -9.22 -9.48 14.81
CA THR A 149 -8.36 -10.06 15.85
C THR A 149 -8.95 -9.83 17.23
N GLY A 150 -9.50 -8.65 17.52
CA GLY A 150 -10.20 -8.38 18.77
C GLY A 150 -11.45 -9.25 18.98
N THR A 151 -12.20 -9.53 17.92
CA THR A 151 -13.41 -10.38 17.95
C THR A 151 -13.08 -11.87 18.11
N ALA A 152 -11.94 -12.30 17.57
CA ALA A 152 -11.45 -13.67 17.67
C ALA A 152 -10.74 -13.96 19.01
N ALA A 153 -10.23 -12.93 19.68
CA ALA A 153 -9.57 -13.03 20.97
C ALA A 153 -10.56 -13.32 22.12
N GLN A 154 -10.03 -13.58 23.32
CA GLN A 154 -10.82 -13.83 24.53
C GLN A 154 -10.33 -12.98 25.71
N GLY A 155 -11.22 -12.73 26.66
CA GLY A 155 -10.91 -12.03 27.90
C GLY A 155 -10.34 -10.63 27.69
N VAL A 156 -9.35 -10.26 28.50
CA VAL A 156 -8.79 -8.90 28.51
C VAL A 156 -8.16 -8.48 27.17
N ILE A 157 -7.63 -9.42 26.38
CA ILE A 157 -7.05 -9.11 25.06
C ILE A 157 -8.15 -8.64 24.11
N ALA A 158 -9.31 -9.32 24.10
CA ALA A 158 -10.46 -8.92 23.29
C ALA A 158 -10.94 -7.52 23.67
N GLU A 159 -11.07 -7.25 24.97
CA GLU A 159 -11.47 -5.93 25.49
C GLU A 159 -10.52 -4.82 25.01
N ILE A 160 -9.20 -5.03 25.13
CA ILE A 160 -8.20 -4.04 24.71
C ILE A 160 -8.23 -3.80 23.20
N LEU A 161 -8.24 -4.86 22.38
CA LEU A 161 -8.21 -4.74 20.92
C LEU A 161 -9.49 -4.10 20.36
N LEU A 162 -10.65 -4.43 20.92
CA LEU A 162 -11.92 -3.82 20.52
C LEU A 162 -12.01 -2.34 20.97
N ASP A 163 -11.52 -2.00 22.16
CA ASP A 163 -11.40 -0.60 22.60
C ASP A 163 -10.48 0.20 21.67
N LEU A 164 -9.31 -0.35 21.32
CA LEU A 164 -8.40 0.28 20.35
C LEU A 164 -9.03 0.42 18.97
N SER A 165 -9.75 -0.60 18.48
CA SER A 165 -10.46 -0.54 17.20
C SER A 165 -11.50 0.58 17.18
N GLN A 166 -12.29 0.70 18.25
CA GLN A 166 -13.29 1.74 18.39
C GLN A 166 -12.66 3.13 18.55
N HIS A 167 -11.58 3.23 19.31
CA HIS A 167 -10.82 4.46 19.48
C HIS A 167 -10.25 4.95 18.14
N ALA A 168 -9.62 4.06 17.38
CA ALA A 168 -9.05 4.37 16.07
C ALA A 168 -10.12 4.82 15.07
N LYS A 169 -11.29 4.17 15.05
CA LYS A 169 -12.43 4.60 14.21
C LYS A 169 -12.93 6.01 14.54
N ASN A 170 -12.96 6.37 15.83
CA ASN A 170 -13.54 7.63 16.29
C ASN A 170 -12.55 8.80 16.27
N ASN A 171 -11.28 8.54 16.56
CA ASN A 171 -10.23 9.56 16.70
C ASN A 171 -9.26 9.61 15.52
N GLY A 172 -9.34 8.61 14.63
CA GLY A 172 -8.45 8.47 13.49
C GLY A 172 -7.18 7.68 13.83
N THR A 173 -6.39 7.46 12.79
CA THR A 173 -5.12 6.73 12.82
C THR A 173 -3.98 7.58 12.23
N THR A 174 -2.74 7.21 12.53
CA THR A 174 -1.56 7.82 11.91
C THR A 174 -1.57 7.54 10.40
N VAL A 175 -1.88 6.31 10.00
CA VAL A 175 -2.02 5.93 8.58
C VAL A 175 -3.09 6.75 7.88
N GLY A 176 -4.25 6.96 8.49
CA GLY A 176 -5.34 7.76 7.94
C GLY A 176 -4.96 9.24 7.76
N SER A 177 -4.18 9.79 8.69
CA SER A 177 -3.63 11.15 8.54
C SER A 177 -2.66 11.24 7.36
N GLN A 178 -1.72 10.30 7.25
CA GLN A 178 -0.73 10.26 6.17
C GLN A 178 -1.36 9.96 4.79
N LEU A 179 -2.40 9.14 4.74
CA LEU A 179 -3.13 8.83 3.51
C LEU A 179 -3.81 10.06 2.93
N LYS A 180 -4.38 10.95 3.75
CA LYS A 180 -4.98 12.20 3.27
C LYS A 180 -3.97 13.05 2.49
N GLU A 181 -2.75 13.17 3.01
CA GLU A 181 -1.67 13.91 2.34
C GLU A 181 -1.21 13.18 1.07
N THR A 182 -1.01 11.87 1.18
CA THR A 182 -0.53 11.02 0.08
C THR A 182 -1.50 11.03 -1.10
N LEU A 183 -2.80 10.80 -0.85
CA LEU A 183 -3.83 10.78 -1.88
C LEU A 183 -4.02 12.14 -2.56
N ALA A 184 -3.78 13.25 -1.84
CA ALA A 184 -3.80 14.58 -2.43
C ALA A 184 -2.68 14.76 -3.48
N ILE A 185 -1.48 14.22 -3.24
CA ILE A 185 -0.38 14.24 -4.22
C ILE A 185 -0.72 13.38 -5.44
N PHE A 186 -1.28 12.19 -5.24
CA PHE A 186 -1.72 11.34 -6.36
C PHE A 186 -2.78 12.03 -7.22
N ALA A 187 -3.78 12.67 -6.61
CA ALA A 187 -4.82 13.40 -7.33
C ALA A 187 -4.24 14.55 -8.19
N GLN A 188 -3.28 15.30 -7.65
CA GLN A 188 -2.59 16.37 -8.39
C GLN A 188 -1.84 15.82 -9.61
N GLN A 189 -1.13 14.70 -9.46
CA GLN A 189 -0.34 14.12 -10.54
C GLN A 189 -1.20 13.51 -11.65
N ILE A 190 -2.28 12.82 -11.30
CA ILE A 190 -3.25 12.28 -12.27
C ILE A 190 -3.87 13.44 -13.08
N ALA A 191 -4.24 14.54 -12.42
CA ALA A 191 -4.79 15.72 -13.10
C ALA A 191 -3.78 16.37 -14.06
N ALA A 192 -2.52 16.46 -13.68
CA ALA A 192 -1.45 17.02 -14.52
C ALA A 192 -1.22 16.19 -15.79
N VAL A 193 -1.27 14.86 -15.70
CA VAL A 193 -1.15 13.97 -16.87
C VAL A 193 -2.33 14.18 -17.83
N GLY A 194 -3.56 14.27 -17.31
CA GLY A 194 -4.75 14.53 -18.12
C GLY A 194 -4.70 15.84 -18.90
N GLN A 195 -4.26 16.93 -18.26
CA GLN A 195 -4.09 18.23 -18.95
C GLN A 195 -3.04 18.17 -20.07
N SER A 196 -1.89 17.53 -19.82
CA SER A 196 -0.83 17.37 -20.83
C SER A 196 -1.30 16.57 -22.06
N GLN A 197 -2.15 15.55 -21.87
CA GLN A 197 -2.74 14.79 -22.98
C GLN A 197 -3.69 15.65 -23.82
N LEU A 198 -4.51 16.51 -23.20
CA LEU A 198 -5.40 17.43 -23.90
C LEU A 198 -4.63 18.48 -24.71
N GLU A 199 -3.58 19.08 -24.13
CA GLU A 199 -2.73 20.05 -24.84
C GLU A 199 -2.01 19.40 -26.05
N THR A 200 -1.51 18.17 -25.88
CA THR A 200 -0.90 17.41 -26.97
C THR A 200 -1.92 17.07 -28.05
N GLY A 201 -3.14 16.67 -27.67
CA GLY A 201 -4.25 16.41 -28.58
C GLY A 201 -4.71 17.65 -29.35
N ALA A 202 -4.82 18.80 -28.67
CA ALA A 202 -5.15 20.08 -29.29
C ALA A 202 -4.06 20.52 -30.29
N THR A 203 -2.78 20.39 -29.91
CA THR A 203 -1.65 20.68 -30.79
C THR A 203 -1.60 19.74 -31.98
N LEU A 204 -1.95 18.46 -31.80
CA LEU A 204 -2.05 17.48 -32.90
C LEU A 204 -3.22 17.79 -33.83
N ALA A 205 -4.38 18.19 -33.29
CA ALA A 205 -5.53 18.62 -34.08
C ALA A 205 -5.20 19.88 -34.90
N GLN A 206 -4.52 20.85 -34.29
CA GLN A 206 -4.04 22.05 -34.98
C GLN A 206 -3.03 21.71 -36.08
N LYS A 207 -2.07 20.82 -35.80
CA LYS A 207 -1.12 20.32 -36.82
C LYS A 207 -1.78 19.48 -37.93
N THR A 208 -2.88 18.80 -37.63
CA THR A 208 -3.66 18.04 -38.62
C THR A 208 -4.48 18.99 -39.52
N ALA A 209 -5.06 20.04 -38.94
CA ALA A 209 -5.76 21.08 -39.70
C ALA A 209 -4.83 21.81 -40.69
N GLU A 210 -3.58 22.06 -40.30
CA GLU A 210 -2.56 22.62 -41.20
C GLU A 210 -2.14 21.66 -42.34
N PHE A 211 -2.25 20.34 -42.13
CA PHE A 211 -1.95 19.34 -43.16
C PHE A 211 -3.09 19.19 -44.18
N VAL A 212 -4.35 19.35 -43.76
CA VAL A 212 -5.52 19.34 -44.67
C VAL A 212 -5.56 20.60 -45.56
N GLY A 213 -4.99 21.72 -45.10
CA GLY A 213 -4.87 22.96 -45.89
C GLY A 213 -3.87 22.94 -47.05
N LYS A 214 -3.00 21.91 -47.17
CA LYS A 214 -1.97 21.82 -48.22
C LYS A 214 -2.24 20.80 -49.35
N ILE A 215 -3.40 20.16 -49.37
CA ILE A 215 -3.74 19.14 -50.40
C ILE A 215 -4.52 19.74 -51.59
N THR A 216 -4.86 21.03 -51.60
CA THR A 216 -5.74 21.62 -52.64
C THR A 216 -5.02 22.14 -53.90
N GLN A 217 -3.68 22.06 -54.02
CA GLN A 217 -2.95 22.57 -55.21
C GLN A 217 -1.99 21.59 -55.90
N GLY A 218 -2.05 20.28 -55.59
CA GLY A 218 -1.06 19.30 -56.10
C GLY A 218 -1.50 18.34 -57.21
N VAL A 219 -2.77 18.28 -57.62
CA VAL A 219 -3.30 17.16 -58.46
C VAL A 219 -3.84 17.60 -59.84
N LEU A 220 -3.29 18.68 -60.43
CA LEU A 220 -3.75 19.19 -61.75
C LEU A 220 -2.69 19.23 -62.85
N SER A 221 -1.64 18.39 -62.80
CA SER A 221 -0.66 18.26 -63.89
C SER A 221 -0.45 16.84 -64.43
N GLY A 222 -1.42 15.94 -64.27
CA GLY A 222 -1.24 14.51 -64.57
C GLY A 222 -2.11 13.87 -65.67
N ILE A 223 -3.02 14.59 -66.34
CA ILE A 223 -3.89 13.98 -67.37
C ILE A 223 -3.93 14.86 -68.61
N LYS A 224 -2.83 14.84 -69.38
CA LYS A 224 -2.84 15.25 -70.79
C LYS A 224 -1.61 14.68 -71.51
N ASP A 225 -1.59 13.37 -71.71
CA ASP A 225 -1.03 12.82 -72.95
C ASP A 225 -1.48 11.38 -73.16
N LYS A 226 -2.36 11.17 -74.15
CA LYS A 226 -2.47 9.98 -75.01
C LYS A 226 -3.48 10.30 -76.11
N SER A 227 -3.02 11.06 -77.11
CA SER A 227 -3.61 11.01 -78.45
C SER A 227 -2.49 11.03 -79.48
N LYS A 228 -2.03 9.83 -79.85
CA LYS A 228 -1.67 9.43 -81.22
C LYS A 228 -1.41 7.93 -81.25
#